data_AF-A0A942ZFE2-F1
#
_entry.id   AF-A0A942ZFE2-F1
#
_cell.length_a   1.000
_cell.length_b   1.000
_cell.length_c   1.000
_cell.angle_alpha   90.00
_cell.angle_beta   90.00
_cell.angle_gamma   90.00
#
_symmetry.space_group_name_H-M   'P 1'
#
loop_
_entity.id
_entity.type
_entity.pdbx_description
1 polymer ?
#
loop_
_entity_poly.entity_id
_entity_poly.type
_entity_poly.pdbx_seq_one_letter_code
_entity_poly.pdbx_strand_id
1 'polypeptide(L)'
;MAVVSKKMAIISKIKALVSKTGILWRGKTQDNEISEKIAQKIQKNSYDLSLKPVKDSYTPPYLQLAEQLEVADDQIFRAAAYNMSNIAMVRKKYREDIVRIFNDYLKNTLLSEEKHEFLRQRLAKIDAVAKRKK
;
A
#
# COMPACT_ATOMS: atom_id res chain seq x y z
N MET A 1 -13.41 -33.78 18.02
CA MET A 1 -12.12 -33.50 18.71
C MET A 1 -11.28 -32.37 18.06
N ALA A 2 -11.26 -32.18 16.73
CA ALA A 2 -10.37 -31.20 16.07
C ALA A 2 -10.69 -29.71 16.32
N VAL A 3 -11.94 -29.34 16.60
CA VAL A 3 -12.38 -27.94 16.80
C VAL A 3 -11.89 -27.35 18.13
N VAL A 4 -11.77 -28.18 19.17
CA VAL A 4 -11.27 -27.76 20.50
C VAL A 4 -9.77 -27.44 20.44
N SER A 5 -9.01 -28.23 19.67
CA SER A 5 -7.56 -28.05 19.49
C SER A 5 -7.22 -26.70 18.83
N LYS A 6 -7.98 -26.27 17.81
CA LYS A 6 -7.81 -24.94 17.18
C LYS A 6 -8.06 -23.77 18.15
N LYS A 7 -9.05 -23.89 19.05
CA LYS A 7 -9.33 -22.84 20.06
C LYS A 7 -8.18 -22.72 21.08
N MET A 8 -7.63 -23.85 21.52
CA MET A 8 -6.47 -23.84 22.44
C MET A 8 -5.22 -23.25 21.80
N ALA A 9 -5.00 -23.48 20.50
CA ALA A 9 -3.89 -22.90 19.74
C ALA A 9 -3.99 -21.38 19.57
N ILE A 10 -5.21 -20.82 19.55
CA ILE A 10 -5.43 -19.37 19.51
C ILE A 10 -5.17 -18.77 20.89
N ILE A 11 -5.68 -19.41 21.95
CA ILE A 11 -5.48 -18.95 23.33
C ILE A 11 -4.00 -18.94 23.72
N SER A 12 -3.22 -19.94 23.30
CA SER A 12 -1.78 -19.99 23.57
C SER A 12 -1.01 -18.88 22.85
N LYS A 13 -1.39 -18.54 21.61
CA LYS A 13 -0.80 -17.42 20.86
C LYS A 13 -1.12 -16.07 21.48
N ILE A 14 -2.36 -15.87 21.95
CA ILE A 14 -2.75 -14.64 22.66
C ILE A 14 -1.97 -14.51 23.97
N LYS A 15 -1.86 -15.59 24.76
CA LYS A 15 -1.07 -15.59 25.99
C LYS A 15 0.40 -15.26 25.73
N ALA A 16 0.99 -15.79 24.65
CA ALA A 16 2.38 -15.50 24.28
C ALA A 16 2.61 -14.05 23.83
N LEU A 17 1.61 -13.42 23.21
CA LEU A 17 1.65 -12.00 22.83
C LEU A 17 1.57 -11.09 24.07
N VAL A 18 0.71 -11.44 25.03
CA VAL A 18 0.54 -10.71 26.29
C VAL A 18 1.75 -10.90 27.22
N SER A 19 2.42 -12.06 27.19
CA SER A 19 3.64 -12.28 28.00
C SER A 19 4.88 -11.60 27.41
N LYS A 20 4.92 -11.36 26.10
CA LYS A 20 6.05 -10.68 25.42
C LYS A 20 5.95 -9.16 25.46
N THR A 21 4.75 -8.63 25.67
CA THR A 21 4.56 -7.21 25.98
C THR A 21 4.85 -7.05 27.47
N GLY A 22 6.03 -6.53 27.81
CA GLY A 22 6.55 -6.37 29.18
C GLY A 22 5.78 -5.36 30.05
N ILE A 23 4.45 -5.40 30.03
CA ILE A 23 3.60 -4.69 30.97
C ILE A 23 3.56 -5.56 32.22
N LEU A 24 4.35 -5.16 33.21
CA LEU A 24 4.36 -5.70 34.57
C LEU A 24 2.96 -5.59 35.20
N TRP A 25 2.09 -6.57 34.92
CA TRP A 25 0.87 -6.82 35.70
C TRP A 25 1.27 -7.50 37.02
N ARG A 26 1.92 -6.75 37.91
CA ARG A 26 2.04 -7.13 39.33
C ARG A 26 0.93 -6.42 40.11
N GLY A 27 -0.14 -7.16 40.37
CA GLY A 27 -0.97 -7.09 41.58
C GLY A 27 -1.58 -5.74 41.98
N LYS A 28 -2.85 -5.54 41.63
CA LYS A 28 -3.98 -5.55 42.57
C LYS A 28 -5.25 -5.16 41.81
N THR A 29 -6.27 -6.01 41.93
CA THR A 29 -7.64 -5.73 41.54
C THR A 29 -8.29 -4.80 42.56
N GLN A 30 -8.04 -3.49 42.46
CA GLN A 30 -8.96 -2.45 42.93
C GLN A 30 -8.84 -1.27 41.95
N ASP A 31 -9.98 -0.83 41.42
CA ASP A 31 -10.18 0.38 40.61
C ASP A 31 -9.58 0.38 39.19
N ASN A 32 -10.10 -0.53 38.34
CA ASN A 32 -9.99 -0.43 36.87
C ASN A 32 -11.07 0.51 36.28
N GLU A 33 -11.54 1.49 37.03
CA GLU A 33 -12.43 2.52 36.51
C GLU A 33 -11.58 3.57 35.80
N ILE A 34 -11.86 3.79 34.51
CA ILE A 34 -11.27 4.90 33.77
C ILE A 34 -11.71 6.17 34.51
N SER A 35 -10.79 6.82 35.20
CA SER A 35 -11.03 8.10 35.88
C SER A 35 -11.73 9.07 34.93
N GLU A 36 -12.69 9.85 35.45
CA GLU A 36 -13.46 10.83 34.68
C GLU A 36 -12.56 11.71 33.78
N LYS A 37 -11.41 12.14 34.31
CA LYS A 37 -10.43 12.95 33.56
C LYS A 37 -9.84 12.21 32.36
N ILE A 38 -9.62 10.90 32.49
CA ILE A 38 -9.14 10.05 31.40
C ILE A 38 -10.27 9.82 30.39
N ALA A 39 -11.50 9.60 30.86
CA ALA A 39 -12.66 9.44 30.01
C ALA A 39 -12.93 10.71 29.17
N GLN A 40 -12.90 11.89 29.79
CA GLN A 40 -13.02 13.18 29.10
C GLN A 40 -11.90 13.38 28.07
N LYS A 41 -10.66 13.00 28.40
CA LYS A 41 -9.54 13.06 27.46
C LYS A 41 -9.71 12.13 26.26
N ILE A 42 -10.18 10.90 26.49
CA ILE A 42 -10.47 9.93 25.41
C ILE A 42 -11.60 10.46 24.53
N GLN A 43 -12.70 10.90 25.12
CA GLN A 43 -13.85 11.43 24.39
C GLN A 43 -13.48 12.65 23.53
N LYS A 44 -12.73 13.60 24.11
CA LYS A 44 -12.23 14.76 23.38
C LYS A 44 -11.30 14.34 22.23
N ASN A 45 -10.34 13.45 22.49
CA ASN A 45 -9.44 12.97 21.45
C ASN A 45 -10.18 12.24 20.33
N SER A 46 -11.17 11.41 20.66
CA SER A 46 -12.00 10.71 19.69
C SER A 46 -12.83 11.68 18.85
N TYR A 47 -13.41 12.71 19.48
CA TYR A 47 -14.12 13.77 18.79
C TYR A 47 -13.19 14.54 17.84
N ASP A 48 -12.04 15.00 18.33
CA ASP A 48 -11.04 15.71 17.53
C ASP A 48 -10.54 14.85 16.35
N LEU A 49 -10.38 13.53 16.54
CA LEU A 49 -10.03 12.59 15.47
C LEU A 49 -11.18 12.39 14.47
N SER A 50 -12.43 12.39 14.93
CA SER A 50 -13.60 12.26 14.05
C SER A 50 -13.81 13.48 13.16
N LEU A 51 -13.39 14.66 13.64
CA LEU A 51 -13.44 15.91 12.87
C LEU A 51 -12.26 16.08 11.93
N LYS A 52 -11.18 15.30 12.08
CA LYS A 52 -10.11 15.32 11.09
C LYS A 52 -10.68 14.80 9.77
N PRO A 53 -10.51 15.52 8.67
CA PRO A 53 -10.88 15.00 7.36
C PRO A 53 -10.14 13.67 7.20
N VAL A 54 -10.86 12.62 6.80
CA VAL A 54 -10.23 11.38 6.37
C VAL A 54 -9.18 11.81 5.36
N LYS A 55 -7.90 11.60 5.71
CA LYS A 55 -6.83 11.80 4.76
C LYS A 55 -7.20 10.84 3.65
N ASP A 56 -7.66 11.37 2.52
CA ASP A 56 -7.92 10.58 1.33
C ASP A 56 -6.61 9.82 1.13
N SER A 57 -6.60 8.54 1.50
CA SER A 57 -5.51 7.63 1.16
C SER A 57 -5.66 7.44 -0.33
N TYR A 58 -5.30 8.48 -1.07
CA TYR A 58 -5.44 8.56 -2.50
C TYR A 58 -4.44 7.57 -3.05
N THR A 59 -4.87 6.32 -3.21
CA THR A 59 -4.07 5.28 -3.85
C THR A 59 -3.75 5.80 -5.25
N PRO A 60 -2.46 6.04 -5.59
CA PRO A 60 -2.12 6.50 -6.92
C PRO A 60 -2.70 5.54 -7.97
N PRO A 61 -3.39 6.07 -9.00
CA PRO A 61 -4.18 5.25 -9.94
C PRO A 61 -3.34 4.30 -10.78
N TYR A 62 -2.01 4.44 -10.76
CA TYR A 62 -1.10 3.56 -11.49
C TYR A 62 -0.67 2.33 -10.69
N LEU A 63 -0.89 2.27 -9.37
CA LEU A 63 -0.38 1.16 -8.55
C LEU A 63 -1.01 -0.18 -8.93
N GLN A 64 -2.34 -0.23 -9.07
CA GLN A 64 -3.04 -1.45 -9.51
C GLN A 64 -2.63 -1.88 -10.92
N LEU A 65 -2.24 -0.93 -11.77
CA LEU A 65 -1.74 -1.23 -13.12
C LEU A 65 -0.30 -1.75 -13.09
N ALA A 66 0.52 -1.30 -12.13
CA ALA A 66 1.90 -1.76 -12.00
C ALA A 66 1.95 -3.27 -11.66
N GLU A 67 1.02 -3.75 -10.83
CA GLU A 67 0.86 -5.19 -10.53
C GLU A 67 0.58 -6.01 -11.79
N GLN A 68 -0.13 -5.44 -12.77
CA GLN A 68 -0.48 -6.12 -14.02
C GLN A 68 0.73 -6.29 -14.97
N LEU A 69 1.85 -5.61 -14.73
CA LEU A 69 3.08 -5.80 -15.49
C LEU A 69 3.77 -7.15 -15.19
N GLU A 70 3.44 -7.78 -14.06
CA GLU A 70 3.94 -9.11 -13.68
C GLU A 70 3.16 -10.25 -14.34
N VAL A 71 2.01 -9.96 -14.92
CA VAL A 71 1.14 -10.96 -15.53
C VAL A 71 1.77 -11.47 -16.84
N ALA A 72 1.76 -12.79 -17.02
CA ALA A 72 2.37 -13.44 -18.19
C ALA A 72 1.68 -13.02 -19.50
N ASP A 73 0.37 -12.83 -19.46
CA ASP A 73 -0.46 -12.41 -20.59
C ASP A 73 0.02 -11.08 -21.20
N ASP A 74 0.33 -11.11 -22.49
CA ASP A 74 0.89 -9.98 -23.21
C ASP A 74 -0.11 -8.84 -23.41
N GLN A 75 -1.41 -9.15 -23.58
CA GLN A 75 -2.44 -8.13 -23.73
C GLN A 75 -2.62 -7.34 -22.43
N ILE A 76 -2.62 -8.05 -21.29
CA ILE A 76 -2.69 -7.43 -19.97
C ILE A 76 -1.47 -6.54 -19.73
N PHE A 77 -0.27 -7.04 -20.02
CA PHE A 77 0.97 -6.26 -19.92
C PHE A 77 0.92 -4.97 -20.75
N ARG A 78 0.56 -5.08 -22.05
CA ARG A 78 0.52 -3.93 -22.96
C ARG A 78 -0.54 -2.92 -22.55
N ALA A 79 -1.72 -3.38 -22.12
CA ALA A 79 -2.78 -2.52 -21.62
C ALA A 79 -2.34 -1.75 -20.37
N ALA A 80 -1.71 -2.42 -19.41
CA ALA A 80 -1.19 -1.81 -18.19
C ALA A 80 -0.15 -0.73 -18.50
N ALA A 81 0.88 -1.07 -19.30
CA ALA A 81 1.91 -0.13 -19.71
C ALA A 81 1.35 1.05 -20.51
N TYR A 82 0.37 0.82 -21.39
CA TYR A 82 -0.33 1.88 -22.11
C TYR A 82 -1.05 2.84 -21.14
N ASN A 83 -1.85 2.31 -20.22
CA ASN A 83 -2.62 3.12 -19.27
C ASN A 83 -1.72 3.90 -18.31
N MET A 84 -0.67 3.27 -17.77
CA MET A 84 0.34 3.95 -16.96
C MET A 84 1.02 5.08 -17.74
N SER A 85 1.36 4.86 -19.02
CA SER A 85 1.96 5.91 -19.85
C SER A 85 1.02 7.12 -20.02
N ASN A 86 -0.28 6.89 -20.21
CA ASN A 86 -1.28 7.96 -20.31
C ASN A 86 -1.40 8.74 -18.99
N ILE A 87 -1.38 8.05 -17.84
CA ILE A 87 -1.36 8.71 -16.52
C ILE A 87 -0.12 9.60 -16.41
N ALA A 88 1.07 9.11 -16.77
CA ALA A 88 2.32 9.87 -16.69
C ALA A 88 2.38 11.10 -17.62
N MET A 89 1.74 11.01 -18.80
CA MET A 89 1.64 12.12 -19.75
C MET A 89 0.70 13.24 -19.25
N VAL A 90 -0.41 12.86 -18.61
CA VAL A 90 -1.43 13.79 -18.12
C VAL A 90 -1.04 14.35 -16.74
N ARG A 91 -0.67 13.49 -15.80
CA ARG A 91 -0.46 13.82 -14.37
C ARG A 91 1.03 13.85 -14.04
N LYS A 92 1.62 15.05 -14.10
CA LYS A 92 3.06 15.28 -13.84
C LYS A 92 3.54 14.66 -12.51
N LYS A 93 2.71 14.71 -11.46
CA LYS A 93 3.02 14.14 -10.13
C LYS A 93 3.31 12.64 -10.12
N TYR A 94 2.89 11.88 -11.13
CA TYR A 94 3.09 10.43 -11.20
C TYR A 94 4.12 10.00 -12.23
N ARG A 95 4.65 10.95 -13.00
CA ARG A 95 5.52 10.65 -14.13
C ARG A 95 6.81 9.96 -13.70
N GLU A 96 7.47 10.51 -12.69
CA GLU A 96 8.78 10.02 -12.23
C GLU A 96 8.70 8.58 -11.72
N ASP A 97 7.70 8.29 -10.89
CA ASP A 97 7.47 6.93 -10.38
C ASP A 97 7.20 5.93 -11.51
N ILE A 98 6.35 6.28 -12.47
CA ILE A 98 6.00 5.41 -13.60
C ILE A 98 7.22 5.17 -14.49
N VAL A 99 8.03 6.20 -14.75
CA VAL A 99 9.29 6.08 -15.51
C VAL A 99 10.27 5.17 -14.79
N ARG A 100 10.41 5.30 -13.46
CA ARG A 100 11.25 4.41 -12.65
C ARG A 100 10.80 2.96 -12.80
N ILE A 101 9.51 2.68 -12.65
CA ILE A 101 8.94 1.33 -12.80
C ILE A 101 9.28 0.76 -14.19
N PHE A 102 9.04 1.49 -15.27
CA PHE A 102 9.37 1.01 -16.62
C PHE A 102 10.86 0.73 -16.80
N ASN A 103 11.73 1.60 -16.27
CA ASN A 103 13.18 1.39 -16.33
C ASN A 103 13.64 0.15 -15.54
N ASP A 104 12.97 -0.17 -14.42
CA ASP A 104 13.28 -1.39 -13.67
C ASP A 104 12.86 -2.64 -14.44
N TYR A 105 11.71 -2.62 -15.13
CA TYR A 105 11.30 -3.69 -16.03
C TYR A 105 12.23 -3.86 -17.25
N LEU A 106 12.81 -2.76 -17.76
CA LEU A 106 13.80 -2.84 -18.85
C LEU A 106 15.12 -3.49 -18.43
N LYS A 107 15.45 -3.50 -17.13
CA LYS A 107 16.62 -4.23 -16.61
C LYS A 107 16.34 -5.73 -16.45
N ASN A 108 15.07 -6.15 -16.48
CA ASN A 108 14.70 -7.55 -16.31
C ASN A 108 15.01 -8.35 -17.58
N THR A 109 16.00 -9.24 -17.50
CA THR A 109 16.46 -10.09 -18.61
C THR A 109 15.48 -11.21 -18.98
N LEU A 110 14.49 -11.49 -18.14
CA LEU A 110 13.46 -12.49 -18.39
C LEU A 110 12.29 -11.93 -19.21
N LEU A 111 12.20 -10.61 -19.35
CA LEU A 111 11.17 -9.98 -20.16
C LEU A 111 11.51 -10.16 -21.64
N SER A 112 10.51 -10.44 -22.47
CA SER A 112 10.73 -10.59 -23.91
C SER A 112 11.16 -9.27 -24.56
N GLU A 113 11.96 -9.36 -25.63
CA GLU A 113 12.42 -8.17 -26.35
C GLU A 113 11.25 -7.32 -26.89
N GLU A 114 10.15 -7.96 -27.30
CA GLU A 114 8.94 -7.23 -27.73
C GLU A 114 8.34 -6.37 -26.60
N LYS A 115 8.34 -6.88 -25.36
CA LYS A 115 7.86 -6.15 -24.19
C LYS A 115 8.84 -5.03 -23.82
N HIS A 116 10.15 -5.27 -23.91
CA HIS A 116 11.15 -4.20 -23.76
C HIS A 116 10.93 -3.09 -24.77
N GLU A 117 10.81 -3.43 -26.05
CA GLU A 117 10.61 -2.45 -27.12
C GLU A 117 9.31 -1.67 -26.92
N PHE A 118 8.23 -2.34 -26.51
CA PHE A 118 6.99 -1.66 -26.18
C PHE A 118 7.14 -0.64 -25.05
N LEU A 119 7.87 -0.99 -23.98
CA LEU A 119 8.17 -0.06 -22.87
C LEU A 119 9.04 1.12 -23.33
N ARG A 120 10.08 0.89 -24.15
CA ARG A 120 10.91 1.96 -24.72
C ARG A 120 10.07 2.95 -25.52
N GLN A 121 9.15 2.46 -26.35
CA GLN A 121 8.22 3.32 -27.08
C GLN A 121 7.29 4.11 -26.15
N ARG A 122 6.86 3.55 -25.00
CA ARG A 122 6.06 4.29 -24.01
C ARG A 122 6.87 5.38 -23.33
N LEU A 123 8.10 5.09 -22.92
CA LEU A 123 9.02 6.08 -22.33
C LEU A 123 9.27 7.25 -23.29
N ALA A 124 9.55 6.96 -24.56
CA ALA A 124 9.75 8.01 -25.57
C ALA A 124 8.55 8.96 -25.71
N LYS A 125 7.32 8.43 -25.63
CA LYS A 125 6.10 9.26 -25.65
C LYS A 125 5.96 10.13 -24.40
N ILE A 126 6.26 9.59 -23.23
CA ILE A 126 6.24 10.34 -21.96
C ILE A 126 7.24 11.50 -22.03
N ASP A 127 8.46 11.25 -22.51
CA ASP A 127 9.52 12.25 -22.63
C ASP A 127 9.18 13.34 -23.65
N ALA A 128 8.60 12.97 -24.80
CA ALA A 128 8.14 13.93 -25.79
C ALA A 128 7.12 14.93 -25.20
N VAL A 129 6.16 14.44 -24.40
CA VAL A 129 5.19 15.30 -23.71
C VAL A 129 5.85 16.12 -22.60
N ALA A 130 6.82 15.56 -21.88
CA ALA A 130 7.54 16.27 -20.83
C ALA A 130 8.34 17.46 -21.36
N LYS A 131 8.99 17.30 -22.54
CA LYS A 131 9.76 18.35 -23.20
C LYS A 131 8.89 19.49 -23.74
N ARG A 132 7.68 19.20 -24.24
CA ARG A 132 6.73 20.22 -24.74
C ARG A 132 6.15 21.12 -23.64
N LYS A 133 6.19 20.69 -22.38
CA LYS A 133 5.61 21.41 -21.23
C LYS A 133 6.67 22.14 -20.39
N LYS A 134 7.92 22.18 -20.83
CA LYS A 134 8.99 23.03 -20.28
C LYS A 134 9.03 24.32 -21.08
#